data_AF-A0A7V1BHA8-F1
#
_entry.id   AF-A0A7V1BHA8-F1
#
_cell.length_a   1.000
_cell.length_b   1.000
_cell.length_c   1.000
_cell.angle_alpha   90.00
_cell.angle_beta   90.00
_cell.angle_gamma   90.00
#
_symmetry.space_group_name_H-M   'P 1'
#
loop_
_entity.id
_entity.type
_entity.pdbx_description
1 polymer ?
#
loop_
_entity_poly.entity_id
_entity_poly.type
_entity_poly.pdbx_seq_one_letter_code
_entity_poly.pdbx_strand_id
1 'polypeptide(L)'
;MVFMTNLHPSAELLWLSALRRFAVITLLAHLLWEIAHIPLYTIWVDGTWGEIVFAVVHCTGGDLLIAMSSLFIALLAFGTGRWPHARVYPVLGAMIAIGLGYTIFSEWLNIEVREAWAYREIMPVIPIIGAGLTPVLQWLVIPIVAYFGALRQDTRTAWLDKDPLA
;
A
#
# COMPACT_ATOMS: atom_id res chain seq x y z
N MET A 1 -7.88 2.52 -37.89
CA MET A 1 -7.30 1.34 -37.20
C MET A 1 -7.54 1.54 -35.71
N VAL A 2 -8.71 1.15 -35.23
CA VAL A 2 -9.12 1.27 -33.82
C VAL A 2 -8.95 -0.11 -33.22
N PHE A 3 -7.95 -0.31 -32.37
CA PHE A 3 -7.89 -1.48 -31.50
C PHE A 3 -8.96 -1.30 -30.42
N MET A 4 -10.20 -1.67 -30.71
CA MET A 4 -11.16 -2.01 -29.66
C MET A 4 -10.69 -3.33 -29.06
N THR A 5 -9.90 -3.24 -27.99
CA THR A 5 -9.59 -4.38 -27.14
C THR A 5 -10.88 -4.84 -26.49
N ASN A 6 -11.49 -5.89 -27.05
CA ASN A 6 -12.51 -6.68 -26.36
C ASN A 6 -11.83 -7.38 -25.18
N LEU A 7 -11.70 -6.67 -24.05
CA LEU A 7 -11.41 -7.34 -22.79
C LEU A 7 -12.62 -8.24 -22.51
N HIS A 8 -12.37 -9.55 -22.39
CA HIS A 8 -13.41 -10.53 -22.08
C HIS A 8 -14.08 -10.12 -20.76
N PRO A 9 -15.42 -10.19 -20.61
CA PRO A 9 -16.12 -9.77 -19.40
C PRO A 9 -15.54 -10.34 -18.10
N SER A 10 -14.95 -11.54 -18.15
CA SER A 10 -14.26 -12.15 -17.02
C SER A 10 -12.96 -11.40 -16.62
N ALA A 11 -12.16 -10.91 -17.57
CA ALA A 11 -10.98 -10.10 -17.26
C ALA A 11 -11.35 -8.78 -16.56
N GLU A 12 -12.46 -8.16 -17.01
CA GLU A 12 -13.05 -6.96 -16.43
C GLU A 12 -13.68 -7.17 -15.02
N LEU A 13 -13.92 -8.41 -14.61
CA LEU A 13 -14.34 -8.70 -13.24
C LEU A 13 -13.13 -8.96 -12.32
N LEU A 14 -12.05 -9.50 -12.87
CA LEU A 14 -10.84 -9.88 -12.13
C LEU A 14 -10.02 -8.65 -11.71
N TRP A 15 -9.73 -7.72 -12.62
CA TRP A 15 -8.95 -6.51 -12.30
C TRP A 15 -9.62 -5.66 -11.20
N LEU A 16 -10.94 -5.44 -11.28
CA LEU A 16 -11.71 -4.66 -10.32
C LEU A 16 -11.78 -5.38 -8.97
N SER A 17 -11.91 -6.71 -8.97
CA SER A 17 -11.87 -7.50 -7.74
C SER A 17 -10.50 -7.41 -7.07
N ALA A 18 -9.41 -7.55 -7.83
CA ALA A 18 -8.05 -7.38 -7.35
C ALA A 18 -7.84 -5.99 -6.72
N LEU A 19 -8.25 -4.92 -7.41
CA LEU A 19 -8.12 -3.55 -6.92
C LEU A 19 -8.93 -3.31 -5.64
N ARG A 20 -10.17 -3.81 -5.57
CA ARG A 20 -11.01 -3.70 -4.36
C ARG A 20 -10.41 -4.44 -3.18
N ARG A 21 -9.94 -5.68 -3.39
CA ARG A 21 -9.27 -6.46 -2.33
C ARG A 21 -8.00 -5.78 -1.88
N PHE A 22 -7.19 -5.28 -2.81
CA PHE A 22 -5.99 -4.54 -2.50
C PHE A 22 -6.32 -3.34 -1.61
N ALA A 23 -7.30 -2.50 -2.00
CA ALA A 23 -7.72 -1.34 -1.21
C ALA A 23 -8.20 -1.72 0.20
N VAL A 24 -9.04 -2.76 0.33
CA VAL A 24 -9.55 -3.21 1.64
C VAL A 24 -8.42 -3.75 2.52
N ILE A 25 -7.55 -4.59 1.99
CA ILE A 25 -6.45 -5.18 2.78
C ILE A 25 -5.46 -4.09 3.19
N THR A 26 -5.10 -3.18 2.27
CA THR A 26 -4.25 -2.01 2.56
C THR A 26 -4.86 -1.16 3.66
N LEU A 27 -6.14 -0.77 3.54
CA LEU A 27 -6.82 0.05 4.55
C LEU A 27 -6.77 -0.60 5.94
N LEU A 28 -7.15 -1.87 6.05
CA LEU A 28 -7.22 -2.57 7.34
C LEU A 28 -5.83 -2.83 7.93
N ALA A 29 -4.86 -3.20 7.10
CA ALA A 29 -3.51 -3.47 7.55
C ALA A 29 -2.80 -2.19 8.01
N HIS A 30 -2.93 -1.08 7.27
CA HIS A 30 -2.39 0.22 7.69
C HIS A 30 -3.07 0.71 8.96
N LEU A 31 -4.40 0.62 9.07
CA LEU A 31 -5.10 1.00 10.30
C LEU A 31 -4.60 0.23 11.52
N LEU A 32 -4.47 -1.10 11.40
CA LEU A 32 -3.97 -1.93 12.49
C LEU A 32 -2.53 -1.57 12.85
N TRP A 33 -1.70 -1.30 11.84
CA TRP A 33 -0.32 -0.89 12.04
C TRP A 33 -0.25 0.46 12.76
N GLU A 34 -0.98 1.47 12.30
CA GLU A 34 -1.02 2.80 12.91
C GLU A 34 -1.47 2.76 14.38
N ILE A 35 -2.48 1.96 14.71
CA ILE A 35 -2.91 1.76 16.11
C ILE A 35 -1.78 1.15 16.96
N ALA A 36 -1.04 0.17 16.42
CA ALA A 36 0.08 -0.44 17.13
C ALA A 36 1.32 0.48 17.18
N HIS A 37 1.44 1.40 16.22
CA HIS A 37 2.60 2.22 15.97
C HIS A 37 2.56 3.55 16.74
N ILE A 38 1.37 4.12 16.95
CA ILE A 38 1.19 5.42 17.61
C ILE A 38 1.86 5.56 19.00
N PRO A 39 2.02 4.50 19.83
CA PRO A 39 2.74 4.61 21.10
C PRO A 39 4.22 5.00 20.97
N LEU A 40 4.81 4.91 19.78
CA LEU A 40 6.20 5.33 19.52
C LEU A 40 6.35 6.85 19.30
N TYR A 41 5.24 7.58 19.17
CA TYR A 41 5.24 9.04 18.97
C TYR A 41 4.89 9.79 20.25
N THR A 42 5.38 11.02 20.38
CA THR A 42 5.15 11.84 21.59
C THR A 42 3.67 12.18 21.79
N ILE A 43 2.90 12.27 20.70
CA ILE A 43 1.44 12.48 20.72
C ILE A 43 0.68 11.44 21.57
N TRP A 44 1.25 10.24 21.76
CA TRP A 44 0.66 9.25 22.67
C TRP A 44 0.67 9.68 24.14
N VAL A 45 1.69 10.46 24.53
CA VAL A 45 1.87 10.95 25.90
C VAL A 45 1.26 12.34 26.07
N ASP A 46 1.49 13.21 25.09
CA ASP A 46 1.21 14.64 25.20
C ASP A 46 -0.14 15.03 24.56
N GLY A 47 -0.65 14.20 23.65
CA GLY A 47 -1.86 14.48 22.88
C GLY A 47 -3.15 14.05 23.57
N THR A 48 -4.25 14.69 23.17
CA THR A 48 -5.60 14.28 23.53
C THR A 48 -6.05 13.06 22.73
N TRP A 49 -7.06 12.34 23.24
CA TRP A 49 -7.67 11.22 22.52
C TRP A 49 -8.20 11.61 21.13
N GLY A 50 -8.69 12.84 20.96
CA GLY A 50 -9.14 13.34 19.66
C GLY A 50 -8.00 13.49 18.66
N GLU A 51 -6.85 14.00 19.10
CA GLU A 51 -5.65 14.17 18.28
C GLU A 51 -5.04 12.81 17.91
N ILE A 52 -5.01 11.85 18.84
CA ILE A 52 -4.56 10.48 18.59
C ILE A 52 -5.44 9.81 17.53
N VAL A 53 -6.77 9.86 17.67
CA VAL A 53 -7.71 9.28 16.70
C VAL A 53 -7.58 9.97 15.35
N PHE A 54 -7.49 11.29 15.33
CA PHE A 54 -7.28 12.05 14.10
C PHE A 54 -5.98 11.63 13.40
N ALA A 55 -4.87 11.52 14.14
CA ALA A 55 -3.59 11.09 13.60
C ALA A 55 -3.68 9.70 12.96
N VAL A 56 -4.24 8.71 13.67
CA VAL A 56 -4.41 7.36 13.13
C VAL A 56 -5.25 7.36 11.85
N VAL A 57 -6.38 8.07 11.83
CA VAL A 57 -7.27 8.14 10.65
C VAL A 57 -6.60 8.88 9.49
N HIS A 58 -5.95 10.00 9.77
CA HIS A 58 -5.26 10.81 8.77
C HIS A 58 -4.10 10.03 8.13
N CYS A 59 -3.24 9.39 8.93
CA CYS A 59 -2.13 8.58 8.46
C CYS A 59 -2.63 7.37 7.66
N THR A 60 -3.62 6.64 8.17
CA THR A 60 -4.23 5.51 7.46
C THR A 60 -4.80 5.93 6.10
N GLY A 61 -5.50 7.07 6.05
CA GLY A 61 -6.06 7.60 4.80
C GLY A 61 -4.97 8.02 3.81
N GLY A 62 -3.92 8.68 4.30
CA GLY A 62 -2.74 9.05 3.51
C GLY A 62 -2.04 7.83 2.92
N ASP A 63 -1.80 6.81 3.73
CA ASP A 63 -1.16 5.56 3.28
C ASP A 63 -1.99 4.83 2.23
N LEU A 64 -3.31 4.73 2.41
CA LEU A 64 -4.17 4.15 1.39
C LEU A 64 -4.04 4.90 0.06
N LEU A 65 -4.04 6.24 0.11
CA LEU A 65 -3.90 7.07 -1.09
C LEU A 65 -2.55 6.84 -1.77
N ILE A 66 -1.46 6.80 -1.00
CA ILE A 66 -0.11 6.59 -1.54
C ILE A 66 -0.01 5.17 -2.10
N ALA A 67 -0.56 4.16 -1.44
CA ALA A 67 -0.48 2.76 -1.87
C ALA A 67 -1.27 2.54 -3.17
N MET A 68 -2.49 3.09 -3.26
CA MET A 68 -3.30 3.05 -4.48
C MET A 68 -2.63 3.82 -5.62
N SER A 69 -2.04 4.98 -5.35
CA SER A 69 -1.31 5.76 -6.35
C SER A 69 -0.06 5.04 -6.83
N SER A 70 0.69 4.41 -5.92
CA SER A 70 1.88 3.63 -6.23
C SER A 70 1.54 2.42 -7.09
N LEU A 71 0.46 1.69 -6.76
CA LEU A 71 -0.03 0.59 -7.58
C LEU A 71 -0.45 1.08 -8.98
N PHE A 72 -1.20 2.18 -9.04
CA PHE A 72 -1.63 2.76 -10.31
C PHE A 72 -0.45 3.15 -11.20
N ILE A 73 0.53 3.88 -10.68
CA ILE A 73 1.74 4.27 -11.42
C ILE A 73 2.53 3.04 -11.85
N ALA A 74 2.67 2.03 -10.98
CA ALA A 74 3.35 0.78 -11.32
C ALA A 74 2.63 0.01 -12.44
N LEU A 75 1.30 0.01 -12.45
CA LEU A 75 0.50 -0.59 -13.52
C LEU A 75 0.65 0.17 -14.84
N LEU A 76 0.70 1.50 -14.81
CA LEU A 76 0.96 2.30 -16.01
C LEU A 76 2.36 2.05 -16.58
N ALA A 77 3.37 1.92 -15.72
CA ALA A 77 4.76 1.75 -16.13
C ALA A 77 5.12 0.32 -16.55
N PHE A 78 4.60 -0.69 -15.83
CA PHE A 78 5.02 -2.09 -15.97
C PHE A 78 3.89 -3.09 -16.17
N GLY A 79 2.63 -2.66 -16.00
CA GLY A 79 1.45 -3.48 -16.15
C GLY A 79 1.12 -3.81 -17.60
N THR A 80 0.19 -4.76 -17.76
CA THR A 80 -0.41 -5.12 -19.05
C THR A 80 -1.89 -5.40 -18.81
N GLY A 81 -2.73 -5.42 -19.85
CA GLY A 81 -4.14 -5.82 -19.73
C GLY A 81 -4.37 -7.25 -19.21
N ARG A 82 -3.30 -8.03 -18.99
CA ARG A 82 -3.33 -9.38 -18.40
C ARG A 82 -3.03 -9.39 -16.90
N TRP A 83 -2.70 -8.24 -16.30
CA TRP A 83 -2.65 -8.12 -14.84
C TRP A 83 -4.06 -8.35 -14.28
N PRO A 84 -4.26 -9.12 -13.19
CA PRO A 84 -3.28 -9.61 -12.21
C PRO A 84 -2.48 -10.87 -12.54
N HIS A 85 -2.68 -11.51 -13.70
CA HIS A 85 -2.03 -12.79 -14.05
C HIS A 85 -0.66 -12.67 -14.71
N ALA A 86 -0.29 -11.48 -15.17
CA ALA A 86 0.99 -11.19 -15.79
C ALA A 86 1.65 -9.98 -15.12
N ARG A 87 2.99 -9.93 -15.19
CA ARG A 87 3.80 -8.79 -14.68
C ARG A 87 3.64 -8.53 -13.17
N VAL A 88 3.30 -9.56 -12.40
CA VAL A 88 3.15 -9.54 -10.93
C VAL A 88 4.37 -8.91 -10.25
N TYR A 89 5.57 -9.45 -10.46
CA TYR A 89 6.77 -8.97 -9.78
C TYR A 89 7.27 -7.59 -10.24
N PRO A 90 7.30 -7.25 -11.54
CA PRO A 90 7.65 -5.90 -11.99
C PRO A 90 6.72 -4.83 -11.40
N VAL A 91 5.41 -5.07 -11.36
CA VAL A 91 4.43 -4.15 -10.78
C VAL A 91 4.64 -4.03 -9.27
N LEU A 92 4.81 -5.15 -8.56
CA LEU A 92 5.09 -5.14 -7.12
C LEU A 92 6.37 -4.38 -6.78
N GLY A 93 7.46 -4.65 -7.50
CA GLY A 93 8.75 -3.99 -7.26
C GLY A 93 8.69 -2.48 -7.47
N ALA A 94 8.02 -2.04 -8.54
CA ALA A 94 7.81 -0.62 -8.80
C ALA A 94 6.93 0.03 -7.72
N MET A 95 5.85 -0.62 -7.30
CA MET A 95 4.97 -0.14 -6.25
C MET A 95 5.70 0.04 -4.91
N ILE A 96 6.51 -0.94 -4.51
CA ILE A 96 7.33 -0.86 -3.28
C ILE A 96 8.36 0.26 -3.40
N ALA A 97 9.04 0.38 -4.55
CA ALA A 97 10.05 1.42 -4.76
C ALA A 97 9.45 2.83 -4.67
N ILE A 98 8.29 3.05 -5.28
CA ILE A 98 7.57 4.34 -5.22
C ILE A 98 7.12 4.63 -3.79
N GLY A 99 6.51 3.64 -3.12
CA GLY A 99 6.04 3.76 -1.75
C GLY A 99 7.16 4.10 -0.78
N LEU A 100 8.23 3.30 -0.75
CA LEU A 100 9.40 3.56 0.09
C LEU A 100 10.08 4.89 -0.23
N GLY A 101 10.20 5.24 -1.51
CA GLY A 101 10.76 6.52 -1.92
C GLY A 101 9.94 7.69 -1.37
N TYR A 102 8.61 7.57 -1.42
CA TYR A 102 7.72 8.55 -0.82
C TYR A 102 7.86 8.60 0.70
N THR A 103 7.88 7.47 1.40
CA THR A 103 8.01 7.40 2.87
C THR A 103 9.29 8.05 3.36
N ILE A 104 10.42 7.74 2.72
CA ILE A 104 11.72 8.33 3.07
C ILE A 104 11.67 9.85 2.86
N PHE A 105 11.13 10.30 1.72
CA PHE A 105 10.97 11.72 1.43
C PHE A 105 10.04 12.42 2.43
N SER A 106 8.91 11.80 2.79
CA SER A 106 7.93 12.39 3.69
C SER A 106 8.42 12.46 5.13
N GLU A 107 9.18 11.46 5.60
CA GLU A 107 9.80 11.49 6.93
C GLU A 107 10.87 12.58 7.00
N TRP A 108 11.76 12.66 5.99
CA TRP A 108 12.74 13.73 5.91
C TRP A 108 12.08 15.12 5.95
N LEU A 109 11.03 15.32 5.16
CA LEU A 109 10.31 16.59 5.08
C LEU A 109 9.57 16.93 6.39
N ASN A 110 9.04 15.94 7.12
CA ASN A 110 8.33 16.22 8.36
C ASN A 110 9.25 16.38 9.57
N ILE A 111 10.39 15.71 9.61
CA ILE A 111 11.35 15.80 10.72
C ILE A 111 12.28 17.01 10.55
N GLU A 112 12.94 17.15 9.39
CA GLU A 112 13.97 18.17 9.21
C GLU A 112 13.42 19.54 8.80
N VAL A 113 12.30 19.55 8.06
CA VAL A 113 11.79 20.80 7.46
C VAL A 113 10.58 21.35 8.22
N ARG A 114 9.64 20.49 8.62
CA ARG A 114 8.36 20.93 9.19
C ARG A 114 8.25 20.76 10.70
N GLU A 115 9.14 19.98 11.32
CA GLU A 115 9.06 19.57 12.74
C GLU A 115 7.64 19.17 13.17
N ALA A 116 6.90 18.53 12.26
CA ALA A 116 5.45 18.34 12.38
C ALA A 116 5.08 17.30 13.45
N TRP A 117 6.00 16.37 13.75
CA TRP A 117 5.88 15.38 14.81
C TRP A 117 7.25 14.96 15.29
N ALA A 118 7.31 14.48 16.54
CA ALA A 118 8.52 14.00 17.18
C ALA A 118 8.39 12.53 17.59
N TYR A 119 9.47 11.79 17.36
CA TYR A 119 9.59 10.43 17.85
C TYR A 119 9.89 10.42 19.34
N ARG A 120 9.39 9.40 20.06
CA ARG A 120 9.86 9.12 21.41
C ARG A 120 11.23 8.45 21.36
N GLU A 121 11.96 8.51 22.47
CA GLU A 121 13.27 7.86 22.63
C GLU A 121 13.26 6.35 22.35
N ILE A 122 12.09 5.71 22.48
CA ILE A 122 11.90 4.28 22.21
C ILE A 122 11.79 3.93 20.72
N MET A 123 11.65 4.91 19.82
CA MET A 123 11.50 4.66 18.40
C MET A 123 12.86 4.35 17.76
N PRO A 124 13.06 3.15 17.19
CA PRO A 124 14.28 2.84 16.47
C PRO A 124 14.33 3.66 15.16
N VAL A 125 15.45 4.35 14.94
CA VAL A 125 15.71 5.13 13.72
C VAL A 125 16.80 4.44 12.91
N ILE A 126 16.68 4.45 11.58
CA ILE A 126 17.69 3.89 10.68
C ILE A 126 18.79 4.95 10.49
N PRO A 127 20.04 4.73 10.97
CA PRO A 127 21.05 5.79 11.07
C PRO A 127 21.47 6.41 9.74
N ILE A 128 21.35 5.68 8.63
CA ILE A 128 21.79 6.12 7.30
C ILE A 128 20.77 7.09 6.67
N ILE A 129 19.48 6.87 6.93
CA ILE A 129 18.39 7.63 6.30
C ILE A 129 17.69 8.60 7.25
N GLY A 130 17.95 8.51 8.56
CA GLY A 130 17.33 9.36 9.58
C GLY A 130 15.83 9.12 9.81
N ALA A 131 15.22 8.20 9.05
CA ALA A 131 13.80 7.85 9.17
C ALA A 131 13.57 6.73 10.21
N GLY A 132 12.38 6.75 10.81
CA GLY A 132 11.90 5.70 11.68
C GLY A 132 11.89 4.32 11.01
N LEU A 133 12.30 3.29 11.76
CA LEU A 133 12.30 1.91 11.27
C LEU A 133 10.88 1.41 11.00
N THR A 134 9.92 1.79 11.83
CA THR A 134 8.53 1.30 11.76
C THR A 134 7.78 1.82 10.52
N PRO A 135 7.85 3.11 10.11
CA PRO A 135 7.36 3.55 8.81
C PRO A 135 7.95 2.78 7.62
N VAL A 136 9.26 2.49 7.65
CA VAL A 136 9.91 1.73 6.58
C VAL A 136 9.42 0.29 6.54
N LEU A 137 9.30 -0.37 7.70
CA LEU A 137 8.76 -1.72 7.80
C LEU A 137 7.29 -1.79 7.35
N GLN A 138 6.49 -0.79 7.68
CA GLN A 138 5.10 -0.66 7.24
C GLN A 138 5.01 -0.71 5.71
N TRP A 139 5.85 0.07 5.03
CA TRP A 139 5.92 0.16 3.57
C TRP A 139 6.60 -1.02 2.87
N LEU A 140 7.27 -1.89 3.61
CA LEU A 140 7.73 -3.19 3.11
C LEU A 140 6.64 -4.26 3.30
N VAL A 141 6.11 -4.39 4.50
CA VAL A 141 5.25 -5.52 4.88
C VAL A 141 3.85 -5.38 4.31
N ILE A 142 3.19 -4.24 4.51
CA ILE A 142 1.77 -4.08 4.18
C ILE A 142 1.53 -4.12 2.67
N PRO A 143 2.29 -3.36 1.83
CA PRO A 143 2.15 -3.42 0.39
C PRO A 143 2.29 -4.85 -0.18
N ILE A 144 3.23 -5.64 0.35
CA ILE A 144 3.44 -7.04 -0.05
C ILE A 144 2.22 -7.90 0.31
N VAL A 145 1.76 -7.83 1.57
CA VAL A 145 0.62 -8.61 2.06
C VAL A 145 -0.65 -8.25 1.29
N ALA A 146 -0.92 -6.96 1.11
CA ALA A 146 -2.08 -6.47 0.37
C ALA A 146 -2.04 -6.91 -1.09
N TYR A 147 -0.87 -6.78 -1.74
CA TYR A 147 -0.70 -7.17 -3.13
C TYR A 147 -0.96 -8.67 -3.33
N PHE A 148 -0.28 -9.55 -2.59
CA PHE A 148 -0.50 -10.98 -2.74
C PHE A 148 -1.90 -11.43 -2.26
N GLY A 149 -2.46 -10.77 -1.24
CA GLY A 149 -3.83 -10.99 -0.81
C GLY A 149 -4.85 -10.69 -1.91
N ALA A 150 -4.63 -9.65 -2.70
CA ALA A 150 -5.46 -9.31 -3.85
C ALA A 150 -5.45 -10.40 -4.94
N LEU A 151 -4.27 -10.98 -5.22
CA LEU A 151 -4.07 -11.97 -6.30
C LEU A 151 -4.62 -13.38 -6.00
N ARG A 152 -4.84 -13.72 -4.71
CA ARG A 152 -5.13 -15.10 -4.27
C ARG A 152 -6.40 -15.72 -4.85
N GLN A 153 -7.45 -14.95 -5.09
CA GLN A 153 -8.74 -15.49 -5.55
C GLN A 153 -8.94 -15.36 -7.06
N ASP A 154 -8.25 -14.45 -7.74
CA ASP A 154 -8.35 -14.31 -9.21
C ASP A 154 -7.70 -15.49 -9.94
N THR A 155 -6.68 -16.09 -9.31
CA THR A 155 -6.10 -17.34 -9.81
C THR A 155 -7.14 -18.48 -9.80
N ARG A 156 -8.05 -18.52 -8.82
CA ARG A 156 -9.02 -19.61 -8.63
C ARG A 156 -10.19 -19.55 -9.62
N THR A 157 -10.64 -18.37 -10.00
CA THR A 157 -11.70 -18.18 -11.01
C THR A 157 -11.21 -18.48 -12.43
N ALA A 158 -9.96 -18.14 -12.76
CA ALA A 158 -9.36 -18.49 -14.06
C ALA A 158 -9.21 -20.01 -14.30
N TRP A 159 -9.20 -20.83 -13.25
CA TRP A 159 -9.24 -22.29 -13.36
C TRP A 159 -10.62 -22.83 -13.69
N LEU A 160 -11.69 -22.21 -13.17
CA LEU A 160 -13.07 -22.65 -13.39
C LEU A 160 -13.57 -22.29 -14.80
N ASP A 161 -13.13 -21.15 -15.35
CA ASP A 161 -13.42 -20.75 -16.75
C ASP A 161 -12.73 -21.63 -17.81
N LYS A 162 -11.78 -22.49 -17.41
CA LYS A 162 -11.01 -23.37 -18.31
C LYS A 162 -11.54 -24.80 -18.37
N ASP A 163 -12.63 -25.13 -17.67
CA ASP A 163 -13.20 -26.47 -17.74
C ASP A 163 -14.19 -26.55 -18.93
N PRO A 164 -13.85 -27.23 -20.04
CA PRO A 164 -14.71 -27.30 -21.21
C PRO A 164 -15.93 -28.22 -21.02
N LEU A 165 -16.15 -28.75 -19.81
CA LEU A 165 -17.22 -29.69 -19.48
C LEU A 165 -18.20 -29.19 -18.40
N ALA A 166 -18.17 -27.91 -18.05
CA ALA A 166 -19.17 -27.25 -17.20
C ALA A 166 -20.32 -26.63 -18.01
#